data_AF-A0A8B8JS56-F1
#
_entry.id   AF-A0A8B8JS56-F1
#
_cell.length_a   1.000
_cell.length_b   1.000
_cell.length_c   1.000
_cell.angle_alpha   90.00
_cell.angle_beta   90.00
_cell.angle_gamma   90.00
#
_symmetry.space_group_name_H-M   'P 1'
#
loop_
_entity.id
_entity.type
_entity.pdbx_description
1 polymer ?
#
loop_
_entity_poly.entity_id
_entity_poly.type
_entity_poly.pdbx_seq_one_letter_code
_entity_poly.pdbx_strand_id
1 'polypeptide(L)' 'MAPTAITSPVPDSWYPTLSVFTLAIGLLLTASFFIYEATSSRKTRSLVQELTTGAVASVFLGFGSLFLLLACGVYV' A
#
# COMPACT_ATOMS: atom_id res chain seq x y z
N MET A 1 -26.54 -27.45 16.25
CA MET A 1 -26.10 -26.06 16.00
C MET A 1 -25.57 -26.00 14.58
N ALA A 2 -26.27 -25.34 13.66
CA ALA A 2 -25.79 -25.22 12.28
C ALA A 2 -24.55 -24.31 12.24
N PRO A 3 -23.53 -24.61 11.43
CA PRO A 3 -22.33 -23.78 11.33
C PRO A 3 -22.70 -22.40 10.78
N THR A 4 -22.18 -21.33 11.41
CA THR A 4 -22.31 -19.96 10.90
C THR A 4 -21.56 -19.83 9.59
N ALA A 5 -22.22 -19.28 8.56
CA ALA A 5 -21.56 -19.00 7.29
C ALA A 5 -20.38 -18.04 7.50
N ILE A 6 -19.21 -18.41 7.00
CA ILE A 6 -18.02 -17.54 7.02
C ILE A 6 -18.18 -16.56 5.85
N THR A 7 -18.45 -15.30 6.17
CA THR A 7 -18.48 -14.20 5.18
C THR A 7 -17.12 -13.52 5.15
N SER A 8 -16.72 -12.99 3.98
CA SER A 8 -15.50 -12.19 3.88
C SER A 8 -15.54 -11.02 4.87
N PRO A 9 -14.43 -10.73 5.59
CA PRO A 9 -14.36 -9.59 6.50
C PRO A 9 -14.47 -8.23 5.79
N VAL A 10 -14.28 -8.18 4.46
CA VAL A 10 -14.44 -6.99 3.62
C VAL A 10 -15.35 -7.33 2.44
N PRO A 11 -16.38 -6.53 2.14
CA PRO A 11 -17.25 -6.77 0.98
C PRO A 11 -16.48 -6.70 -0.34
N ASP A 12 -16.74 -7.64 -1.26
CA ASP A 12 -15.97 -7.74 -2.51
C ASP A 12 -16.13 -6.52 -3.42
N SER A 13 -17.26 -5.79 -3.29
CA SER A 13 -17.50 -4.54 -4.02
C SER A 13 -16.53 -3.42 -3.64
N TRP A 14 -15.83 -3.52 -2.51
CA TRP A 14 -14.89 -2.51 -2.04
C TRP A 14 -13.46 -2.74 -2.51
N TYR A 15 -13.09 -3.95 -2.95
CA TYR A 15 -11.71 -4.25 -3.36
C TYR A 15 -11.16 -3.30 -4.44
N PRO A 16 -11.91 -2.95 -5.51
CA PRO A 16 -11.39 -2.04 -6.53
C PRO A 16 -11.14 -0.63 -6.01
N THR A 17 -12.02 -0.11 -5.16
CA THR A 17 -11.86 1.23 -4.57
C THR A 17 -10.71 1.27 -3.58
N LEU A 18 -10.60 0.24 -2.73
CA LEU A 18 -9.51 0.13 -1.76
C LEU A 18 -8.16 -0.06 -2.44
N SER A 19 -8.07 -0.83 -3.53
CA SER A 19 -6.83 -1.01 -4.29
C SER A 19 -6.35 0.31 -4.90
N VAL A 20 -7.21 1.04 -5.60
CA VAL A 20 -6.86 2.34 -6.20
C VAL A 20 -6.44 3.34 -5.14
N PHE A 21 -7.18 3.42 -4.02
CA PHE A 21 -6.87 4.35 -2.93
C PHE A 21 -5.52 4.08 -2.29
N THR A 22 -5.26 2.82 -1.90
CA THR A 22 -4.01 2.43 -1.23
C THR A 22 -2.81 2.47 -2.18
N LEU A 23 -2.98 2.09 -3.46
CA LEU A 23 -1.94 2.22 -4.48
C LEU A 23 -1.62 3.68 -4.79
N ALA A 24 -2.62 4.57 -4.91
CA ALA A 24 -2.38 5.98 -5.16
C ALA A 24 -1.54 6.61 -4.05
N ILE A 25 -1.89 6.35 -2.78
CA ILE A 25 -1.12 6.84 -1.63
C ILE A 25 0.28 6.22 -1.63
N GLY A 26 0.39 4.90 -1.82
CA GLY A 26 1.67 4.20 -1.86
C GLY A 26 2.61 4.75 -2.94
N LEU A 27 2.11 4.96 -4.15
CA LEU A 27 2.87 5.52 -5.26
C LEU A 27 3.30 6.97 -5.01
N LEU A 28 2.43 7.79 -4.43
CA LEU A 28 2.78 9.17 -4.06
C LEU A 28 3.90 9.22 -3.00
N LEU A 29 3.84 8.35 -2.00
CA LEU A 29 4.87 8.24 -0.97
C LEU A 29 6.19 7.73 -1.55
N THR A 30 6.14 6.72 -2.43
CA THR A 30 7.32 6.21 -3.15
C THR A 30 7.94 7.28 -4.04
N ALA A 31 7.13 8.04 -4.77
CA ALA A 31 7.61 9.16 -5.58
C ALA A 31 8.28 10.23 -4.70
N SER A 32 7.66 10.58 -3.57
CA SER A 32 8.20 11.55 -2.61
C SER A 32 9.55 11.09 -2.03
N PHE A 33 9.67 9.79 -1.72
CA PHE A 33 10.92 9.17 -1.27
C PHE A 33 12.03 9.29 -2.33
N PHE A 34 11.73 8.95 -3.59
CA PHE A 34 12.71 9.06 -4.68
C PHE A 34 13.13 10.50 -4.94
N ILE A 35 12.21 11.46 -4.87
CA ILE A 35 12.53 12.89 -5.02
C ILE A 35 13.43 13.35 -3.87
N TYR A 36 13.14 12.93 -2.64
CA TYR A 36 13.97 13.24 -1.47
C TYR A 36 15.39 12.65 -1.63
N GLU A 37 15.52 11.39 -2.00
CA GLU A 37 16.81 10.74 -2.30
C GLU A 37 17.59 11.44 -3.41
N ALA A 38 16.93 11.83 -4.50
CA ALA A 38 17.58 12.43 -5.67
C ALA A 38 17.99 13.90 -5.47
N THR A 39 17.27 14.63 -4.60
CA THR A 39 17.46 16.08 -4.42
C THR A 39 18.24 16.43 -3.15
N SER A 40 18.17 15.58 -2.11
CA SER A 40 18.76 15.88 -0.81
C SER A 40 20.28 15.68 -0.81
N SER A 41 21.01 16.67 -0.30
CA SER A 41 22.46 16.60 -0.17
C SER A 41 22.87 15.66 0.98
N ARG A 42 24.02 14.98 0.86
CA ARG A 42 24.51 14.01 1.88
C ARG A 42 24.60 14.58 3.30
N LYS A 43 24.66 15.91 3.44
CA LYS A 43 24.78 16.63 4.72
C LYS A 43 23.43 16.83 5.44
N THR A 44 22.31 16.72 4.73
CA THR A 44 20.93 16.89 5.26
C THR A 44 20.12 15.60 5.22
N ARG A 45 20.77 14.49 4.87
CA ARG A 45 20.15 13.19 4.62
C ARG A 45 19.97 12.42 5.93
N SER A 46 18.73 12.10 6.30
CA SER A 46 18.42 11.28 7.47
C SER A 46 17.95 9.89 7.04
N LEU A 47 18.77 8.87 7.33
CA LEU A 47 18.41 7.47 7.05
C LEU A 47 17.13 7.05 7.77
N VAL A 48 16.84 7.62 8.94
CA VAL A 48 15.61 7.34 9.69
C VAL A 48 14.38 7.86 8.93
N GLN A 49 14.47 9.05 8.34
CA GLN A 49 13.37 9.62 7.57
C GLN A 49 13.13 8.84 6.27
N GLU A 50 14.21 8.40 5.61
CA GLU A 50 14.14 7.54 4.43
C GLU A 50 13.52 6.19 4.74
N LEU A 51 13.98 5.53 5.80
CA LEU A 51 13.49 4.22 6.17
C LEU A 51 12.00 4.28 6.58
N THR A 52 11.60 5.33 7.31
CA THR A 52 10.21 5.51 7.72
C THR A 52 9.30 5.78 6.53
N THR A 53 9.67 6.70 5.63
CA THR A 53 8.85 6.99 4.44
C THR A 53 8.80 5.80 3.47
N GLY A 54 9.91 5.11 3.26
CA GLY A 54 9.95 3.87 2.46
C GLY A 54 9.15 2.73 3.07
N ALA A 55 9.22 2.53 4.39
CA ALA A 55 8.45 1.51 5.09
C ALA A 55 6.94 1.78 5.01
N VAL A 56 6.52 3.03 5.25
CA VAL A 56 5.11 3.42 5.12
C VAL A 56 4.64 3.22 3.67
N ALA A 57 5.41 3.65 2.67
CA ALA A 57 5.08 3.44 1.27
C ALA A 57 4.92 1.95 0.92
N SER A 58 5.84 1.11 1.40
CA SER A 58 5.80 -0.35 1.17
C SER A 58 4.54 -1.00 1.75
N VAL A 59 4.06 -0.56 2.91
CA VAL A 59 2.80 -1.06 3.50
C VAL A 59 1.62 -0.71 2.58
N PHE A 60 1.50 0.54 2.14
CA PHE A 60 0.41 0.96 1.26
C PHE A 60 0.45 0.27 -0.11
N LEU A 61 1.63 0.12 -0.71
CA LEU A 61 1.79 -0.61 -1.97
C LEU A 61 1.52 -2.13 -1.81
N GLY A 62 1.91 -2.71 -0.68
CA GLY A 62 1.65 -4.12 -0.34
C GLY A 62 0.14 -4.38 -0.23
N PHE A 63 -0.56 -3.61 0.60
CA PHE A 63 -2.03 -3.72 0.69
C PHE A 63 -2.72 -3.38 -0.63
N GLY A 64 -2.25 -2.38 -1.36
CA GLY A 64 -2.83 -2.01 -2.64
C GLY A 64 -2.69 -3.08 -3.70
N SER A 65 -1.52 -3.74 -3.78
CA SER A 65 -1.32 -4.87 -4.68
C SER A 65 -2.16 -6.09 -4.27
N LEU A 66 -2.30 -6.36 -2.97
CA LEU A 66 -3.20 -7.41 -2.46
C LEU A 66 -4.65 -7.15 -2.89
N PHE A 67 -5.18 -5.96 -2.63
CA PHE A 67 -6.55 -5.62 -3.03
C PHE A 67 -6.72 -5.59 -4.56
N LEU A 68 -5.68 -5.23 -5.31
CA LEU A 68 -5.71 -5.28 -6.77
C LEU A 68 -5.83 -6.72 -7.29
N LEU A 69 -5.08 -7.66 -6.70
CA LEU A 69 -5.18 -9.08 -7.05
C LEU A 69 -6.58 -9.62 -6.73
N LEU A 70 -7.11 -9.32 -5.54
CA LEU A 70 -8.48 -9.68 -5.17
C LEU A 70 -9.52 -9.09 -6.13
N ALA A 71 -9.36 -7.80 -6.51
CA ALA A 71 -10.24 -7.14 -7.47
C ALA A 71 -10.16 -7.74 -8.88
N CYS A 72 -9.01 -8.29 -9.28
CA CYS A 72 -8.84 -9.00 -10.54
C CYS A 72 -9.41 -10.43 -10.51
N GLY A 73 -9.88 -10.92 -9.35
CA GLY A 73 -10.34 -12.29 -9.16
C GLY A 73 -9.21 -13.29 -8.88
N VAL A 74 -8.01 -12.82 -8.54
CA VAL A 74 -6.89 -13.64 -8.07
C VAL A 74 -6.94 -13.67 -6.55
N TYR A 75 -7.49 -14.76 -6.01
CA TYR A 75 -7.59 -14.97 -4.57
C TYR A 75 -6.29 -15.61 -4.06
N VAL A 76 -5.59 -14.91 -3.16
CA VAL A 76 -4.27 -15.28 -2.60
C VAL A 76 -4.39 -15.69 -1.15
#